data_AF-A0A9Q2LAY0-F1
#
_entry.id   AF-A0A9Q2LAY0-F1
#
_cell.length_a   1.000
_cell.length_b   1.000
_cell.length_c   1.000
_cell.angle_alpha   90.00
_cell.angle_beta   90.00
_cell.angle_gamma   90.00
#
_symmetry.space_group_name_H-M   'P 1'
#
loop_
_entity.id
_entity.type
_entity.pdbx_description
1 polymer ?
#
loop_
_entity_poly.entity_id
_entity_poly.type
_entity_poly.pdbx_seq_one_letter_code
_entity_poly.pdbx_strand_id
1 'polypeptide(L)'
;ELTESIRLKSKKGTLLWLMDETKTPMGARRLKQWIDRPLIHKNQIESRLDTVEQFIDFFIERDTLREHLNQVYDIERLVGRVSYGNVNARDLIQLKHSISEIPNIKQLLDRLDTETTEQFKALEPLDELLALLENSLKEEPPISVKEGGLFKKGFNQELDEYLEASKNGKTWLAELQTKERQRTGIKS
;
A
#
# COMPACT_ATOMS: atom_id res chain seq x y z
N GLU A 1 -13.09 -31.05 -1.82
CA GLU A 1 -13.51 -29.63 -1.80
C GLU A 1 -12.27 -28.75 -1.77
N LEU A 2 -11.75 -28.31 -2.93
CA LEU A 2 -10.44 -27.63 -3.00
C LEU A 2 -10.52 -26.18 -2.49
N THR A 3 -11.41 -25.37 -3.05
CA THR A 3 -11.55 -23.95 -2.70
C THR A 3 -12.95 -23.57 -2.20
N GLU A 4 -13.94 -24.42 -2.45
CA GLU A 4 -15.33 -24.22 -2.09
C GLU A 4 -15.95 -25.54 -1.60
N SER A 5 -16.70 -25.46 -0.50
CA SER A 5 -17.45 -26.60 0.03
C SER A 5 -18.74 -26.84 -0.75
N ILE A 6 -19.07 -28.12 -0.98
CA ILE A 6 -20.28 -28.57 -1.70
C ILE A 6 -21.53 -28.21 -0.90
N ARG A 7 -21.50 -28.41 0.44
CA ARG A 7 -22.67 -28.25 1.32
C ARG A 7 -22.97 -26.80 1.65
N LEU A 8 -21.95 -25.99 1.97
CA LEU A 8 -22.12 -24.63 2.49
C LEU A 8 -21.77 -23.55 1.47
N LYS A 9 -21.26 -23.91 0.28
CA LYS A 9 -20.80 -22.96 -0.75
C LYS A 9 -19.87 -21.89 -0.16
N SER A 10 -19.02 -22.33 0.77
CA SER A 10 -18.13 -21.47 1.54
C SER A 10 -16.72 -22.02 1.56
N LYS A 11 -15.75 -21.13 1.86
CA LYS A 11 -14.34 -21.49 2.01
C LYS A 11 -14.11 -22.46 3.19
N LYS A 12 -14.89 -22.37 4.27
CA LYS A 12 -14.66 -23.16 5.49
C LYS A 12 -14.76 -24.67 5.22
N GLY A 13 -13.77 -25.43 5.71
CA GLY A 13 -13.69 -26.89 5.52
C GLY A 13 -13.06 -27.34 4.20
N THR A 14 -12.52 -26.42 3.40
CA THR A 14 -11.83 -26.72 2.14
C THR A 14 -10.31 -26.85 2.32
N LEU A 15 -9.61 -27.41 1.33
CA LEU A 15 -8.14 -27.45 1.34
C LEU A 15 -7.54 -26.03 1.42
N LEU A 16 -8.06 -25.09 0.63
CA LEU A 16 -7.63 -23.69 0.65
C LEU A 16 -7.83 -23.07 2.04
N TRP A 17 -8.91 -23.39 2.75
CA TRP A 17 -9.10 -22.90 4.12
C TRP A 17 -8.04 -23.39 5.08
N LEU A 18 -7.63 -24.65 4.96
CA LEU A 18 -6.59 -25.23 5.80
C LEU A 18 -5.19 -24.69 5.47
N MET A 19 -4.90 -24.47 4.18
CA MET A 19 -3.56 -24.11 3.72
C MET A 19 -3.26 -22.60 3.74
N ASP A 20 -4.29 -21.75 3.71
CA ASP A 20 -4.10 -20.31 3.50
C ASP A 20 -3.65 -19.59 4.78
N GLU A 21 -2.33 -19.61 4.99
CA GLU A 21 -1.60 -18.87 6.04
C GLU A 21 -0.86 -17.65 5.48
N THR A 22 -1.33 -17.13 4.34
CA THR A 22 -0.70 -16.01 3.63
C THR A 22 -0.88 -14.69 4.39
N LYS A 23 0.05 -13.74 4.19
CA LYS A 23 0.05 -12.44 4.90
C LYS A 23 -0.41 -11.26 4.06
N THR A 24 -0.64 -11.47 2.77
CA THR A 24 -1.15 -10.44 1.86
C THR A 24 -2.39 -10.94 1.11
N PRO A 25 -3.36 -10.06 0.80
CA PRO A 25 -4.52 -10.44 -0.01
C PRO A 25 -4.14 -10.96 -1.41
N MET A 26 -3.07 -10.43 -2.01
CA MET A 26 -2.54 -10.91 -3.29
C MET A 26 -1.91 -12.31 -3.17
N GLY A 27 -1.24 -12.60 -2.05
CA GLY A 27 -0.73 -13.94 -1.73
C GLY A 27 -1.85 -14.98 -1.62
N ALA A 28 -2.94 -14.66 -0.91
CA ALA A 28 -4.10 -15.53 -0.79
C ALA A 28 -4.72 -15.88 -2.16
N ARG A 29 -4.83 -14.88 -3.05
CA ARG A 29 -5.30 -15.10 -4.43
C ARG A 29 -4.36 -15.98 -5.23
N ARG A 30 -3.04 -15.77 -5.09
CA ARG A 30 -2.01 -16.57 -5.77
C ARG A 30 -2.04 -18.03 -5.31
N LEU A 31 -2.18 -18.29 -4.01
CA LEU A 31 -2.30 -19.63 -3.46
C LEU A 31 -3.55 -20.34 -4.00
N LYS A 32 -4.70 -19.66 -3.99
CA LYS A 32 -5.94 -20.19 -4.60
C LYS A 32 -5.70 -20.56 -6.07
N GLN A 33 -5.05 -19.69 -6.83
CA GLN A 33 -4.74 -19.95 -8.24
C GLN A 33 -3.85 -21.19 -8.42
N TRP A 34 -2.86 -21.40 -7.55
CA TRP A 34 -2.01 -22.59 -7.60
C TRP A 34 -2.75 -23.90 -7.29
N ILE A 35 -3.68 -23.86 -6.34
CA ILE A 35 -4.55 -25.00 -6.03
C ILE A 35 -5.47 -25.31 -7.22
N ASP A 36 -6.05 -24.29 -7.83
CA ASP A 36 -6.95 -24.44 -8.99
C ASP A 36 -6.21 -24.86 -10.27
N ARG A 37 -4.92 -24.51 -10.39
CA ARG A 37 -4.10 -24.72 -11.60
C ARG A 37 -2.72 -25.26 -11.21
N PRO A 38 -2.62 -26.57 -10.93
CA PRO A 38 -1.35 -27.21 -10.63
C PRO A 38 -0.35 -27.08 -11.78
N LEU A 39 0.94 -27.02 -11.44
CA LEU A 39 2.01 -27.09 -12.42
C LEU A 39 2.11 -28.51 -13.00
N ILE A 40 2.56 -28.60 -14.26
CA ILE A 40 2.82 -29.87 -14.95
C ILE A 40 4.30 -30.08 -15.28
N HIS A 41 5.12 -29.04 -15.09
CA HIS A 41 6.56 -29.08 -15.38
C HIS A 41 7.35 -29.37 -14.11
N LYS A 42 8.08 -30.49 -14.11
CA LYS A 42 8.87 -30.98 -12.97
C LYS A 42 9.80 -29.90 -12.40
N ASN A 43 10.61 -29.26 -13.24
CA ASN A 43 11.58 -28.25 -12.78
C ASN A 43 10.93 -27.06 -12.05
N GLN A 44 9.70 -26.66 -12.45
CA GLN A 44 8.97 -25.58 -11.76
C GLN A 44 8.39 -26.03 -10.42
N ILE A 45 8.07 -27.32 -10.29
CA ILE A 45 7.62 -27.92 -9.03
C ILE A 45 8.81 -28.00 -8.07
N GLU A 46 9.95 -28.53 -8.53
CA GLU A 46 11.19 -28.63 -7.74
C GLU A 46 11.64 -27.25 -7.26
N SER A 47 11.72 -26.25 -8.14
CA SER A 47 12.08 -24.87 -7.74
C SER A 47 11.18 -24.28 -6.64
N ARG A 48 9.87 -24.62 -6.61
CA ARG A 48 8.98 -24.21 -5.51
C ARG A 48 9.25 -24.98 -4.22
N LEU A 49 9.55 -26.29 -4.33
CA LEU A 49 9.87 -27.13 -3.18
C LEU A 49 11.18 -26.68 -2.54
N ASP A 50 12.21 -26.38 -3.35
CA ASP A 50 13.48 -25.84 -2.87
C ASP A 50 13.27 -24.53 -2.09
N THR A 51 12.42 -23.63 -2.61
CA THR A 51 12.04 -22.39 -1.91
C THR A 51 11.34 -22.66 -0.59
N VAL A 52 10.45 -23.66 -0.54
CA VAL A 52 9.74 -24.05 0.69
C VAL A 52 10.71 -24.64 1.72
N GLU A 53 11.60 -25.53 1.30
CA GLU A 53 12.61 -26.15 2.15
C GLU A 53 13.52 -25.08 2.77
N GLN A 54 13.98 -24.13 1.96
CA GLN A 54 14.76 -22.99 2.44
C GLN A 54 14.02 -22.21 3.55
N PHE A 55 12.74 -21.86 3.37
CA PHE A 55 11.98 -21.17 4.42
C PHE A 55 11.61 -22.07 5.62
N ILE A 56 11.73 -23.39 5.51
CA ILE A 56 11.62 -24.31 6.65
C ILE A 56 12.90 -24.26 7.48
N ASP A 57 14.07 -24.30 6.83
CA ASP A 57 15.38 -24.29 7.48
C ASP A 57 15.70 -22.93 8.13
N PHE A 58 15.35 -21.83 7.45
CA PHE A 58 15.53 -20.45 7.92
C PHE A 58 14.26 -19.94 8.63
N PHE A 59 13.90 -20.61 9.75
CA PHE A 59 12.67 -20.34 10.48
C PHE A 59 12.54 -18.88 10.95
N ILE A 60 13.61 -18.30 11.50
CA ILE A 60 13.61 -16.95 12.07
C ILE A 60 13.37 -15.94 10.97
N GLU A 61 14.09 -16.05 9.86
CA GLU A 61 13.96 -15.21 8.69
C GLU A 61 12.56 -15.34 8.08
N ARG A 62 12.01 -16.55 7.99
CA ARG A 62 10.63 -16.74 7.53
C ARG A 62 9.63 -16.00 8.41
N ASP A 63 9.79 -16.05 9.74
CA ASP A 63 8.85 -15.40 10.66
C ASP A 63 8.93 -13.88 10.56
N THR A 64 10.14 -13.30 10.55
CA THR A 64 10.36 -11.87 10.30
C THR A 64 9.82 -11.44 8.92
N LEU A 65 9.98 -12.26 7.88
CA LEU A 65 9.43 -11.98 6.55
C LEU A 65 7.90 -11.91 6.60
N ARG A 66 7.25 -12.79 7.37
CA ARG A 66 5.80 -12.78 7.56
C ARG A 66 5.33 -11.50 8.26
N GLU A 67 6.10 -10.98 9.20
CA GLU A 67 5.80 -9.70 9.87
C GLU A 67 5.82 -8.53 8.89
N HIS A 68 6.89 -8.41 8.08
CA HIS A 68 6.98 -7.38 7.03
C HIS A 68 5.86 -7.52 6.00
N LEU A 69 5.61 -8.73 5.50
CA LEU A 69 4.54 -8.99 4.54
C LEU A 69 3.14 -8.66 5.10
N ASN A 70 2.94 -8.74 6.41
CA ASN A 70 1.67 -8.38 7.03
C ASN A 70 1.39 -6.86 7.00
N GLN A 71 2.44 -6.04 6.85
CA GLN A 71 2.32 -4.58 6.65
C GLN A 71 2.08 -4.21 5.17
N VAL A 72 2.28 -5.17 4.24
CA VAL A 72 2.10 -4.95 2.81
C VAL A 72 0.63 -5.07 2.44
N TYR A 73 0.05 -3.95 1.98
CA TYR A 73 -1.32 -3.92 1.47
C TYR A 73 -1.43 -4.57 0.09
N ASP A 74 -2.64 -4.59 -0.47
CA ASP A 74 -2.93 -5.20 -1.77
C ASP A 74 -2.39 -4.34 -2.94
N ILE A 75 -1.07 -4.38 -3.16
CA ILE A 75 -0.37 -3.63 -4.22
C ILE A 75 -0.94 -3.99 -5.60
N GLU A 76 -1.21 -5.26 -5.87
CA GLU A 76 -1.75 -5.72 -7.16
C GLU A 76 -3.04 -4.97 -7.55
N ARG A 77 -3.99 -4.83 -6.61
CA ARG A 77 -5.22 -4.05 -6.85
C ARG A 77 -4.99 -2.54 -6.85
N LEU A 78 -4.06 -2.05 -6.04
CA LEU A 78 -3.70 -0.63 -6.01
C LEU A 78 -3.15 -0.18 -7.37
N VAL A 79 -2.20 -0.92 -7.94
CA VAL A 79 -1.63 -0.64 -9.27
C VAL A 79 -2.73 -0.63 -10.33
N GLY A 80 -3.66 -1.57 -10.30
CA GLY A 80 -4.83 -1.55 -11.18
C GLY A 80 -5.62 -0.24 -11.08
N ARG A 81 -5.93 0.22 -9.87
CA ARG A 81 -6.68 1.49 -9.66
C ARG A 81 -5.90 2.72 -10.11
N VAL A 82 -4.59 2.75 -9.90
CA VAL A 82 -3.71 3.82 -10.38
C VAL A 82 -3.76 3.90 -11.91
N SER A 83 -3.64 2.76 -12.60
CA SER A 83 -3.71 2.71 -14.07
C SER A 83 -5.05 3.19 -14.64
N TYR A 84 -6.16 3.00 -13.90
CA TYR A 84 -7.48 3.50 -14.29
C TYR A 84 -7.79 4.93 -13.80
N GLY A 85 -6.85 5.60 -13.10
CA GLY A 85 -7.05 6.95 -12.58
C GLY A 85 -8.06 7.08 -11.43
N ASN A 86 -8.46 5.95 -10.81
CA ASN A 86 -9.49 5.90 -9.76
C ASN A 86 -8.89 5.72 -8.35
N VAL A 87 -7.68 6.24 -8.13
CA VAL A 87 -6.98 6.16 -6.85
C VAL A 87 -7.47 7.25 -5.90
N ASN A 88 -7.62 6.92 -4.62
CA ASN A 88 -7.92 7.91 -3.58
C ASN A 88 -6.71 8.15 -2.65
N ALA A 89 -6.84 9.10 -1.72
CA ALA A 89 -5.76 9.44 -0.81
C ALA A 89 -5.30 8.26 0.06
N ARG A 90 -6.25 7.48 0.58
CA ARG A 90 -5.98 6.30 1.41
C ARG A 90 -5.21 5.23 0.63
N ASP A 91 -5.53 5.05 -0.64
CA ASP A 91 -4.84 4.12 -1.52
C ASP A 91 -3.37 4.51 -1.71
N LEU A 92 -3.08 5.80 -1.87
CA LEU A 92 -1.71 6.31 -1.97
C LEU A 92 -0.92 6.14 -0.66
N ILE A 93 -1.59 6.33 0.48
CA ILE A 93 -0.98 6.07 1.79
C ILE A 93 -0.69 4.58 1.98
N GLN A 94 -1.61 3.69 1.60
CA GLN A 94 -1.39 2.24 1.61
C GLN A 94 -0.25 1.83 0.69
N LEU A 95 -0.16 2.44 -0.50
CA LEU A 95 0.96 2.20 -1.41
C LEU A 95 2.28 2.63 -0.76
N LYS A 96 2.34 3.83 -0.18
CA LYS A 96 3.51 4.35 0.54
C LYS A 96 3.98 3.38 1.63
N HIS A 97 3.07 2.93 2.51
CA HIS A 97 3.39 1.97 3.56
C HIS A 97 3.83 0.60 3.01
N SER A 98 3.24 0.16 1.89
CA SER A 98 3.62 -1.13 1.32
C SER A 98 5.01 -1.11 0.69
N ILE A 99 5.37 -0.02 0.00
CA ILE A 99 6.68 0.11 -0.64
C ILE A 99 7.79 0.43 0.35
N SER A 100 7.48 1.04 1.52
CA SER A 100 8.47 1.27 2.58
C SER A 100 8.98 -0.02 3.23
N GLU A 101 8.26 -1.14 3.10
CA GLU A 101 8.70 -2.44 3.59
C GLU A 101 9.62 -3.19 2.62
N ILE A 102 9.68 -2.79 1.35
CA ILE A 102 10.49 -3.46 0.32
C ILE A 102 11.97 -3.57 0.72
N PRO A 103 12.64 -2.52 1.24
CA PRO A 103 14.04 -2.62 1.66
C PRO A 103 14.25 -3.68 2.76
N ASN A 104 13.35 -3.75 3.74
CA ASN A 104 13.44 -4.72 4.83
C ASN A 104 13.27 -6.16 4.31
N ILE A 105 12.27 -6.36 3.44
CA ILE A 105 12.02 -7.65 2.78
C ILE A 105 13.23 -8.06 1.95
N LYS A 106 13.78 -7.14 1.14
CA LYS A 106 14.94 -7.40 0.28
C LYS A 106 16.17 -7.79 1.09
N GLN A 107 16.49 -7.02 2.13
CA GLN A 107 17.61 -7.31 3.03
C GLN A 107 17.51 -8.69 3.66
N LEU A 108 16.29 -9.12 4.01
CA LEU A 108 16.06 -10.43 4.61
C LEU A 108 16.22 -11.57 3.60
N LEU A 109 15.71 -11.38 2.38
CA LEU A 109 15.85 -12.34 1.29
C LEU A 109 17.32 -12.51 0.85
N ASP A 110 18.11 -11.44 0.92
CA ASP A 110 19.55 -11.48 0.60
C ASP A 110 20.40 -12.25 1.62
N ARG A 111 19.85 -12.57 2.80
CA ARG A 111 20.52 -13.42 3.82
C ARG A 111 20.29 -14.91 3.59
N LEU A 112 19.33 -15.27 2.75
CA LEU A 112 19.04 -16.65 2.40
C LEU A 112 20.00 -17.12 1.30
N ASP A 113 20.14 -18.43 1.12
CA ASP A 113 20.94 -19.00 0.04
C ASP A 113 20.59 -18.44 -1.36
N THR A 114 21.62 -18.09 -2.11
CA THR A 114 21.53 -17.28 -3.33
C THR A 114 20.96 -18.02 -4.54
N GLU A 115 21.06 -19.36 -4.59
CA GLU A 115 20.56 -20.13 -5.73
C GLU A 115 19.02 -20.19 -5.72
N THR A 116 18.44 -20.41 -4.53
CA THR A 116 16.99 -20.52 -4.34
C THR A 116 16.28 -19.16 -4.36
N THR A 117 17.02 -18.08 -4.08
CA THR A 117 16.49 -16.70 -4.02
C THR A 117 16.69 -15.87 -5.28
N GLU A 118 17.25 -16.45 -6.36
CA GLU A 118 17.49 -15.73 -7.62
C GLU A 118 16.23 -15.02 -8.14
N GLN A 119 15.07 -15.69 -8.04
CA GLN A 119 13.77 -15.13 -8.44
C GLN A 119 13.37 -13.87 -7.66
N PHE A 120 13.92 -13.65 -6.47
CA PHE A 120 13.66 -12.48 -5.63
C PHE A 120 14.63 -11.33 -5.89
N LYS A 121 15.70 -11.53 -6.68
CA LYS A 121 16.64 -10.45 -7.00
C LYS A 121 16.02 -9.32 -7.79
N ALA A 122 14.93 -9.58 -8.51
CA ALA A 122 14.18 -8.53 -9.22
C ALA A 122 13.40 -7.58 -8.28
N LEU A 123 13.31 -7.88 -6.98
CA LEU A 123 12.70 -7.00 -5.99
C LEU A 123 13.69 -5.89 -5.63
N GLU A 124 13.46 -4.70 -6.18
CA GLU A 124 14.25 -3.51 -5.93
C GLU A 124 13.45 -2.47 -5.11
N PRO A 125 14.09 -1.77 -4.15
CA PRO A 125 13.51 -0.62 -3.48
C PRO A 125 13.03 0.45 -4.45
N LEU A 126 11.92 1.12 -4.10
CA LEU A 126 11.31 2.18 -4.90
C LEU A 126 11.52 3.54 -4.24
N ASP A 127 12.78 3.88 -3.96
CA ASP A 127 13.16 5.02 -3.10
C ASP A 127 12.65 6.36 -3.64
N GLU A 128 12.73 6.59 -4.96
CA GLU A 128 12.23 7.82 -5.59
C GLU A 128 10.71 7.98 -5.40
N LEU A 129 9.96 6.89 -5.57
CA LEU A 129 8.51 6.90 -5.40
C LEU A 129 8.14 7.05 -3.92
N LEU A 130 8.85 6.38 -3.02
CA LEU A 130 8.66 6.50 -1.58
C LEU A 130 8.87 7.95 -1.14
N ALA A 131 10.00 8.55 -1.52
CA ALA A 131 10.31 9.95 -1.22
C ALA A 131 9.25 10.91 -1.80
N LEU A 132 8.77 10.66 -3.01
CA LEU A 132 7.69 11.46 -3.61
C LEU A 132 6.40 11.39 -2.77
N LEU A 133 5.97 10.19 -2.39
CA LEU A 133 4.75 10.00 -1.59
C LEU A 133 4.90 10.56 -0.17
N GLU A 134 6.07 10.41 0.44
CA GLU A 134 6.37 10.94 1.77
C GLU A 134 6.39 12.47 1.80
N ASN A 135 6.99 13.12 0.81
CA ASN A 135 7.08 14.58 0.76
C ASN A 135 5.79 15.25 0.28
N SER A 136 4.97 14.54 -0.49
CA SER A 136 3.74 15.09 -1.06
C SER A 136 2.53 14.96 -0.13
N LEU A 137 2.32 13.81 0.51
CA LEU A 137 1.05 13.50 1.19
C LEU A 137 1.11 13.76 2.70
N LYS A 138 0.02 14.28 3.28
CA LYS A 138 -0.15 14.29 4.73
C LYS A 138 -0.26 12.87 5.29
N GLU A 139 0.05 12.70 6.57
CA GLU A 139 -0.02 11.40 7.24
C GLU A 139 -1.46 10.87 7.32
N GLU A 140 -2.40 11.75 7.66
CA GLU A 140 -3.83 11.43 7.73
C GLU A 140 -4.59 12.30 6.71
N PRO A 141 -4.57 11.94 5.41
CA PRO A 141 -5.32 12.69 4.41
C PRO A 141 -6.81 12.32 4.46
N PRO A 142 -7.71 13.25 4.05
CA PRO A 142 -9.12 12.93 3.89
C PRO A 142 -9.33 11.80 2.87
N ILE A 143 -10.40 11.02 3.02
CA ILE A 143 -10.63 9.83 2.16
C ILE A 143 -10.83 10.26 0.70
N SER A 144 -11.58 11.33 0.50
CA SER A 144 -11.91 11.85 -0.82
C SER A 144 -10.90 12.90 -1.25
N VAL A 145 -10.37 12.77 -2.47
CA VAL A 145 -9.57 13.82 -3.12
C VAL A 145 -10.34 15.14 -3.27
N LYS A 146 -11.68 15.10 -3.22
CA LYS A 146 -12.55 16.28 -3.32
C LYS A 146 -12.62 17.12 -2.04
N GLU A 147 -12.31 16.53 -0.89
CA GLU A 147 -12.33 17.24 0.40
C GLU A 147 -11.11 18.15 0.57
N GLY A 148 -10.13 18.05 -0.34
CA GLY A 148 -8.88 18.81 -0.28
C GLY A 148 -7.99 18.34 0.87
N GLY A 149 -6.98 19.14 1.20
CA GLY A 149 -6.12 18.87 2.36
C GLY A 149 -5.22 17.63 2.24
N LEU A 150 -5.07 17.08 1.04
CA LEU A 150 -4.23 15.90 0.74
C LEU A 150 -2.73 16.18 0.87
N PHE A 151 -2.29 17.31 0.34
CA PHE A 151 -0.87 17.62 0.21
C PHE A 151 -0.30 18.32 1.44
N LYS A 152 0.97 18.06 1.76
CA LYS A 152 1.74 18.80 2.76
C LYS A 152 1.97 20.24 2.30
N LYS A 153 2.00 21.18 3.26
CA LYS A 153 2.42 22.57 2.99
C LYS A 153 3.87 22.55 2.51
N GLY A 154 4.18 23.34 1.49
CA GLY A 154 5.49 23.41 0.85
C GLY A 154 5.69 22.42 -0.30
N PHE A 155 4.75 21.49 -0.54
CA PHE A 155 4.87 20.56 -1.67
C PHE A 155 4.62 21.27 -3.02
N ASN A 156 3.67 22.21 -3.04
CA ASN A 156 3.37 23.00 -4.22
C ASN A 156 3.04 24.44 -3.81
N GLN A 157 3.90 25.37 -4.24
CA GLN A 157 3.80 26.79 -3.86
C GLN A 157 2.47 27.42 -4.32
N GLU A 158 2.05 27.13 -5.55
CA GLU A 158 0.80 27.68 -6.11
C GLU A 158 -0.42 27.19 -5.32
N LEU A 159 -0.46 25.90 -4.94
CA LEU A 159 -1.48 25.34 -4.08
C LEU A 159 -1.49 26.00 -2.69
N ASP A 160 -0.31 26.23 -2.11
CA ASP A 160 -0.18 26.90 -0.83
C ASP A 160 -0.71 28.34 -0.88
N GLU A 161 -0.38 29.08 -1.95
CA GLU A 161 -0.89 30.44 -2.19
C GLU A 161 -2.43 30.44 -2.30
N TYR A 162 -3.02 29.49 -3.03
CA TYR A 162 -4.48 29.36 -3.11
C TYR A 162 -5.13 28.99 -1.76
N LEU A 163 -4.50 28.12 -0.97
CA LEU A 163 -4.99 27.75 0.35
C LEU A 163 -4.90 28.91 1.35
N GLU A 164 -3.82 29.69 1.32
CA GLU A 164 -3.67 30.91 2.13
C GLU A 164 -4.72 31.96 1.72
N ALA A 165 -4.90 32.24 0.43
CA ALA A 165 -5.92 33.17 -0.05
C ALA A 165 -7.34 32.73 0.38
N SER A 166 -7.66 31.43 0.27
CA SER A 166 -8.96 30.88 0.66
C SER A 166 -9.21 31.00 2.17
N LYS A 167 -8.19 30.83 3.02
CA LYS A 167 -8.33 30.97 4.48
C LYS A 167 -8.41 32.42 4.91
N ASN A 168 -7.56 33.27 4.33
CA ASN A 168 -7.42 34.66 4.72
C ASN A 168 -8.54 35.54 4.14
N GLY A 169 -9.36 35.07 3.20
CA GLY A 169 -10.49 35.83 2.67
C GLY A 169 -11.51 36.27 3.73
N LYS A 170 -11.80 35.41 4.73
CA LYS A 170 -12.69 35.77 5.85
C LYS A 170 -12.05 36.79 6.80
N THR A 171 -10.77 36.61 7.09
CA THR A 171 -9.99 37.54 7.94
C THR A 171 -9.88 38.91 7.26
N TRP A 172 -9.57 38.93 5.97
CA TRP A 172 -9.52 40.15 5.15
C TRP A 172 -10.87 40.86 5.09
N LEU A 173 -11.98 40.12 4.91
CA LEU A 173 -13.33 40.70 4.97
C LEU A 173 -13.67 41.29 6.35
N ALA A 174 -13.29 40.61 7.42
CA ALA A 174 -13.51 41.07 8.79
C ALA A 174 -12.66 42.31 9.13
N GLU A 175 -11.40 42.34 8.69
CA GLU A 175 -10.51 43.50 8.80
C GLU A 175 -11.05 44.69 8.00
N LEU A 176 -11.49 44.46 6.76
CA LEU A 176 -12.10 45.49 5.92
C LEU A 176 -13.38 46.06 6.53
N GLN A 177 -14.27 45.20 7.04
CA GLN A 177 -15.49 45.63 7.74
C GLN A 177 -15.14 46.48 8.98
N THR A 178 -14.17 46.06 9.77
CA THR A 178 -13.75 46.77 10.99
C THR A 178 -13.17 48.15 10.63
N LYS A 179 -12.33 48.21 9.60
CA LYS A 179 -11.75 49.44 9.07
C LYS A 179 -12.82 50.40 8.56
N GLU A 180 -13.79 49.92 7.78
CA GLU A 180 -14.87 50.76 7.25
C GLU A 180 -15.85 51.22 8.34
N ARG A 181 -16.13 50.40 9.36
CA ARG A 181 -16.91 50.82 10.54
C ARG A 181 -16.23 51.94 11.32
N GLN A 182 -14.91 51.87 11.52
CA GLN A 182 -14.14 52.92 12.17
C GLN A 182 -14.08 54.20 11.32
N ARG A 183 -13.93 54.07 9.99
CA ARG A 183 -13.88 55.20 9.05
C ARG A 183 -15.21 55.94 8.93
N THR A 184 -16.32 55.19 8.88
CA THR A 184 -17.66 55.75 8.61
C THR A 184 -18.46 56.04 9.88
N GLY A 185 -18.09 55.44 11.02
CA GLY A 185 -18.83 55.55 12.28
C GLY A 185 -20.14 54.76 12.31
N ILE A 186 -20.47 54.03 11.25
CA ILE A 186 -21.72 53.27 11.12
C ILE A 186 -21.53 51.92 11.81
N LYS A 187 -22.25 51.68 12.90
CA LYS A 187 -22.10 50.47 13.73
C LYS A 187 -22.83 49.24 13.19
N SER A 188 -23.65 49.38 12.15
CA SER A 188 -24.37 48.28 11.50
C SER A 188 -23.86 48.12 10.08
#